data_AF-A0A967NVH9-F1
#
_entry.id   AF-A0A967NVH9-F1
#
_cell.length_a   1.000
_cell.length_b   1.000
_cell.length_c   1.000
_cell.angle_alpha   90.00
_cell.angle_beta   90.00
_cell.angle_gamma   90.00
#
_symmetry.space_group_name_H-M   'P 1'
#
loop_
_entity.id
_entity.type
_entity.pdbx_description
1 polymer ?
#
loop_
_entity_poly.entity_id
_entity_poly.type
_entity_poly.pdbx_seq_one_letter_code
_entity_poly.pdbx_strand_id
1 'polypeptide(L)'
;IVMLPLLLAVYIGLAAIQAPNSSLSVWSSMAPFTSPVVMPVRLPTDPPGWQIMISMIIAIAFAIGMVWFAGRIYRVGILMYGKKASLKELAKWLFYQP
;
A
#
# COMPACT_ATOMS: atom_id res chain seq x y z
N ILE A 1 -4.74 -8.36 11.92
CA ILE A 1 -4.52 -7.07 11.22
C ILE A 1 -3.85 -7.29 9.86
N VAL A 2 -2.67 -7.92 9.78
CA VAL A 2 -1.95 -8.15 8.49
C VAL A 2 -2.70 -9.04 7.50
N MET A 3 -3.46 -10.03 7.98
CA MET A 3 -4.23 -10.94 7.11
C MET A 3 -5.45 -10.28 6.44
N LEU A 4 -5.99 -9.20 7.03
CA LEU A 4 -7.24 -8.61 6.57
C LEU A 4 -7.10 -7.96 5.17
N PRO A 5 -6.06 -7.13 4.90
CA PRO A 5 -5.79 -6.64 3.55
C PRO A 5 -5.55 -7.75 2.53
N LEU A 6 -4.85 -8.82 2.92
CA LEU A 6 -4.56 -9.94 2.04
C LEU A 6 -5.83 -10.68 1.63
N LEU A 7 -6.71 -11.02 2.60
CA LEU A 7 -7.99 -11.65 2.32
C LEU A 7 -8.88 -10.80 1.42
N LEU A 8 -8.90 -9.48 1.67
CA LEU A 8 -9.62 -8.54 0.81
C LEU A 8 -9.07 -8.52 -0.62
N ALA A 9 -7.73 -8.48 -0.77
CA ALA A 9 -7.07 -8.49 -2.07
C ALA A 9 -7.38 -9.77 -2.86
N VAL A 10 -7.37 -10.93 -2.19
CA VAL A 10 -7.73 -12.22 -2.79
C VAL A 10 -9.19 -12.22 -3.25
N TYR A 11 -10.12 -11.74 -2.41
CA TYR A 11 -11.54 -11.67 -2.78
C TYR A 11 -11.76 -10.77 -4.01
N ILE A 12 -11.09 -9.62 -4.07
CA ILE A 12 -11.15 -8.73 -5.23
C ILE A 12 -10.50 -9.40 -6.45
N GLY A 13 -9.41 -10.14 -6.28
CA GLY A 13 -8.79 -10.92 -7.36
C GLY A 13 -9.76 -11.93 -7.97
N LEU A 14 -10.52 -12.66 -7.14
CA LEU A 14 -11.56 -13.58 -7.63
C LEU A 14 -12.65 -12.86 -8.43
N ALA A 15 -13.08 -11.68 -7.99
CA ALA A 15 -14.05 -10.86 -8.73
C ALA A 15 -13.46 -10.31 -10.04
N ALA A 16 -12.16 -9.98 -10.06
CA ALA A 16 -11.45 -9.50 -11.23
C ALA A 16 -11.33 -10.55 -12.34
N ILE A 17 -11.38 -11.85 -12.02
CA ILE A 17 -11.43 -12.91 -13.04
C ILE A 17 -12.70 -12.79 -13.90
N GLN A 18 -13.84 -12.47 -13.27
CA GLN A 18 -15.13 -12.35 -13.95
C GLN A 18 -15.29 -11.00 -14.66
N ALA A 19 -14.80 -9.91 -14.03
CA ALA A 19 -14.93 -8.55 -14.52
C ALA A 19 -13.60 -7.77 -14.43
N PRO A 20 -12.60 -8.12 -15.27
CA PRO A 20 -11.22 -7.62 -15.15
C PRO A 20 -11.09 -6.13 -15.47
N ASN A 21 -12.00 -5.58 -16.26
CA ASN A 21 -12.05 -4.19 -16.68
C ASN A 21 -13.02 -3.33 -15.84
N SER A 22 -13.62 -3.91 -14.78
CA SER A 22 -14.43 -3.15 -13.85
C SER A 22 -13.59 -2.09 -13.12
N SER A 23 -14.21 -0.97 -12.77
CA SER A 23 -13.55 0.10 -12.01
C SER A 23 -12.91 -0.44 -10.72
N LEU A 24 -13.57 -1.37 -10.03
CA LEU A 24 -13.05 -2.00 -8.82
C LEU A 24 -11.74 -2.76 -9.10
N SER A 25 -11.72 -3.59 -10.14
CA SER A 25 -10.54 -4.35 -10.57
C SER A 25 -9.37 -3.44 -10.96
N VAL A 26 -9.66 -2.36 -11.70
CA VAL A 26 -8.64 -1.38 -12.11
C VAL A 26 -8.05 -0.66 -10.89
N TRP A 27 -8.87 -0.06 -10.03
CA TRP A 27 -8.37 0.72 -8.89
C TRP A 27 -7.66 -0.15 -7.85
N SER A 28 -8.20 -1.32 -7.55
CA SER A 28 -7.56 -2.26 -6.61
C SER A 28 -6.23 -2.81 -7.13
N SER A 29 -6.07 -2.92 -8.45
CA SER A 29 -4.78 -3.28 -9.04
C SER A 29 -3.72 -2.16 -8.96
N MET A 30 -4.12 -0.93 -8.66
CA MET A 30 -3.20 0.20 -8.47
C MET A 30 -2.82 0.43 -7.01
N ALA A 31 -3.70 0.09 -6.06
CA ALA A 31 -3.44 0.33 -4.65
C ALA A 31 -2.32 -0.60 -4.10
N PRO A 32 -1.32 -0.08 -3.38
CA PRO A 32 -0.07 -0.79 -3.09
C PRO A 32 -0.22 -2.06 -2.22
N PHE A 33 -1.27 -2.15 -1.40
CA PHE A 33 -1.53 -3.35 -0.57
C PHE A 33 -2.30 -4.45 -1.31
N THR A 34 -3.01 -4.10 -2.38
CA THR A 34 -3.86 -5.02 -3.15
C THR A 34 -3.28 -5.35 -4.52
N SER A 35 -2.45 -4.46 -5.08
CA SER A 35 -1.80 -4.60 -6.38
C SER A 35 -0.98 -5.87 -6.55
N PRO A 36 -0.23 -6.39 -5.53
CA PRO A 36 0.57 -7.61 -5.69
C PRO A 36 -0.27 -8.86 -5.95
N VAL A 37 -1.56 -8.81 -5.63
CA VAL A 37 -2.51 -9.91 -5.84
C VAL A 37 -3.38 -9.65 -7.07
N VAL A 38 -3.98 -8.47 -7.17
CA VAL A 38 -4.98 -8.18 -8.21
C VAL A 38 -4.35 -7.94 -9.58
N MET A 39 -3.18 -7.29 -9.67
CA MET A 39 -2.58 -6.98 -10.96
C MET A 39 -2.12 -8.23 -11.73
N PRO A 40 -1.45 -9.22 -11.10
CA PRO A 40 -1.13 -10.49 -11.76
C PRO A 40 -2.36 -11.24 -12.29
N VAL A 41 -3.48 -11.20 -11.56
CA VAL A 41 -4.75 -11.81 -12.00
C VAL A 41 -5.30 -11.13 -13.25
N ARG A 42 -5.06 -9.83 -13.43
CA ARG A 42 -5.47 -9.08 -14.61
C ARG A 42 -4.54 -9.27 -15.81
N LEU A 43 -3.28 -9.67 -15.63
CA LEU A 43 -2.30 -9.79 -16.73
C LEU A 43 -2.78 -10.62 -17.94
N PRO A 44 -3.47 -11.76 -17.77
CA PRO A 44 -3.98 -12.55 -18.89
C PRO A 44 -5.04 -11.84 -19.75
N THR A 45 -5.58 -10.73 -19.27
CA THR A 45 -6.61 -9.93 -19.97
C THR A 45 -6.01 -8.75 -20.74
N ASP A 46 -4.68 -8.72 -20.85
CA ASP A 46 -3.90 -7.70 -21.57
C ASP A 46 -4.31 -6.26 -21.19
N PRO A 47 -4.22 -5.88 -19.90
CA PRO A 47 -4.55 -4.53 -19.49
C PRO A 47 -3.60 -3.54 -20.17
N PRO A 48 -4.04 -2.29 -20.43
CA PRO A 48 -3.18 -1.29 -21.05
C PRO A 48 -1.83 -1.17 -20.33
N GLY A 49 -0.72 -1.21 -21.07
CA GLY A 49 0.63 -1.28 -20.49
C GLY A 49 0.94 -0.16 -19.50
N TRP A 50 0.33 1.02 -19.68
CA TRP A 50 0.44 2.13 -18.74
C TRP A 50 -0.13 1.81 -17.36
N GLN A 51 -1.16 0.97 -17.24
CA GLN A 51 -1.72 0.55 -15.94
C GLN A 51 -0.72 -0.30 -15.17
N ILE A 52 0.01 -1.18 -15.86
CA ILE A 52 1.09 -1.99 -15.27
C ILE A 52 2.19 -1.06 -14.77
N MET A 53 2.69 -0.17 -15.61
CA MET A 53 3.76 0.76 -15.24
C MET A 53 3.36 1.66 -14.05
N ILE A 54 2.16 2.24 -14.08
CA ILE A 54 1.68 3.09 -12.99
C ILE A 54 1.51 2.27 -11.70
N SER A 55 0.97 1.05 -11.75
CA SER A 55 0.84 0.21 -10.55
C SER A 55 2.20 -0.08 -9.91
N MET A 56 3.23 -0.33 -10.71
CA MET A 56 4.60 -0.56 -10.23
C MET A 56 5.20 0.70 -9.62
N ILE A 57 5.06 1.85 -10.29
CA ILE A 57 5.54 3.14 -9.79
C ILE A 57 4.87 3.48 -8.46
N ILE A 58 3.55 3.31 -8.35
CA ILE A 58 2.80 3.55 -7.11
C ILE A 58 3.30 2.63 -6.00
N ALA A 59 3.47 1.33 -6.29
CA ALA A 59 3.94 0.36 -5.30
C ALA A 59 5.35 0.70 -4.78
N ILE A 60 6.27 1.05 -5.67
CA ILE A 60 7.64 1.44 -5.32
C ILE A 60 7.66 2.76 -4.54
N ALA A 61 6.96 3.78 -5.02
CA ALA A 61 6.88 5.08 -4.35
C ALA A 61 6.27 4.93 -2.94
N PHE A 62 5.25 4.08 -2.81
CA PHE A 62 4.65 3.77 -1.52
C PHE A 62 5.64 3.05 -0.59
N ALA A 63 6.37 2.06 -1.09
CA ALA A 63 7.38 1.35 -0.30
C ALA A 63 8.47 2.32 0.22
N ILE A 64 9.00 3.19 -0.66
CA ILE A 64 9.99 4.22 -0.29
C ILE A 64 9.38 5.18 0.75
N GLY A 65 8.15 5.64 0.52
CA GLY A 65 7.44 6.52 1.46
C GLY A 65 7.26 5.88 2.84
N MET A 66 6.92 4.59 2.90
CA MET A 66 6.76 3.85 4.15
C MET A 66 8.09 3.65 4.88
N VAL A 67 9.19 3.34 4.17
CA VAL A 67 10.53 3.24 4.77
C VAL A 67 10.98 4.58 5.32
N TRP A 68 10.79 5.67 4.56
CA TRP A 68 11.10 7.02 5.01
C TRP A 68 10.30 7.41 6.27
N PHE A 69 8.99 7.11 6.27
CA PHE A 69 8.09 7.34 7.40
C PHE A 69 8.53 6.58 8.65
N ALA A 70 8.83 5.28 8.51
CA ALA A 70 9.29 4.43 9.59
C ALA A 70 10.63 4.93 10.15
N GLY A 71 11.57 5.33 9.29
CA GLY A 71 12.86 5.90 9.70
C GLY A 71 12.72 7.21 10.47
N ARG A 72 11.83 8.12 10.02
CA ARG A 72 11.51 9.37 10.72
C ARG A 72 10.98 9.12 12.13
N ILE A 73 10.00 8.21 12.25
CA ILE A 73 9.42 7.84 13.55
C ILE A 73 10.45 7.18 14.45
N TYR A 74 11.28 6.27 13.92
CA TYR A 74 12.30 5.58 14.69
C TYR A 74 13.33 6.57 15.28
N ARG A 75 13.77 7.55 14.49
CA ARG A 75 14.76 8.56 14.92
C ARG A 75 14.25 9.42 16.09
N VAL A 76 12.97 9.78 16.11
CA VAL A 76 12.38 10.57 17.22
C VAL A 76 11.98 9.66 18.38
N GLY A 77 11.40 8.50 18.09
CA GLY A 77 10.87 7.56 19.08
C GLY A 77 11.93 6.88 19.94
N ILE A 78 13.14 6.67 19.44
CA ILE A 78 14.23 6.02 20.21
C ILE A 78 14.65 6.80 21.46
N LEU A 79 14.41 8.12 21.49
CA LEU A 79 14.72 8.98 22.63
C LEU A 79 13.59 9.03 23.67
N MET A 80 12.44 8.42 23.39
CA MET A 80 11.27 8.45 24.26
C MET A 80 11.17 7.16 25.07
N TYR A 81 11.70 7.20 26.29
CA TYR A 81 11.53 6.14 27.29
C TYR A 81 10.34 6.45 28.22
N GLY A 82 9.51 5.45 28.50
CA GLY A 82 8.47 5.51 29.54
C GLY A 82 7.10 6.07 29.14
N LYS A 83 6.92 6.58 27.91
CA LYS A 83 5.62 7.05 27.40
C LYS A 83 5.11 6.17 26.25
N LYS A 84 3.88 5.68 26.34
CA LYS A 84 3.23 4.98 25.23
C LYS A 84 2.91 5.97 24.11
N ALA A 85 3.59 5.81 22.98
CA ALA A 85 3.37 6.64 21.79
C ALA A 85 1.91 6.51 21.32
N SER A 86 1.18 7.63 21.29
CA SER A 86 -0.17 7.69 20.69
C SER A 86 -0.08 7.97 19.19
N LEU A 87 -1.11 7.59 18.41
CA LEU A 87 -1.22 7.95 16.98
C LEU A 87 -1.08 9.46 16.74
N LYS A 88 -1.57 10.29 17.65
CA LYS A 88 -1.41 11.76 17.58
C LYS A 88 0.05 12.21 17.74
N GLU A 89 0.83 11.50 18.53
CA GLU A 89 2.25 11.82 18.75
C GLU A 89 3.10 11.37 17.57
N LEU A 90 2.82 10.18 17.02
CA LEU A 90 3.44 9.69 15.79
C LEU A 90 3.23 10.69 14.64
N ALA A 91 2.00 11.20 14.48
CA ALA A 91 1.69 12.25 13.51
C ALA A 91 2.51 13.53 13.73
N LYS A 92 2.71 13.96 14.98
CA LYS A 92 3.59 15.11 15.28
C LYS A 92 5.04 14.85 14.90
N TRP A 93 5.58 13.66 15.19
CA TRP A 93 6.99 13.34 14.94
C TRP A 93 7.35 13.30 13.45
N LEU A 94 6.38 13.04 12.58
CA LEU A 94 6.57 13.13 11.13
C LEU A 94 6.92 14.53 10.65
N PHE A 95 6.28 15.54 11.24
CA PHE A 95 6.48 16.94 10.88
C PHE A 95 7.45 17.65 11.82
N TYR A 96 7.84 17.01 12.93
CA TYR A 96 8.86 17.51 13.83
C TYR A 96 10.24 17.35 13.17
N GLN A 97 10.82 18.48 12.81
CA GLN A 97 12.22 18.57 12.41
C GLN A 97 13.02 18.97 13.68
N PRO A 98 14.12 18.27 14.01
CA PRO A 98 15.00 18.70 15.09
C PRO A 98 15.61 20.07 14.80
#